data_AF-A0A975LMQ3-F1
#
_entry.id   AF-A0A975LMQ3-F1
#
_cell.length_a   1.000
_cell.length_b   1.000
_cell.length_c   1.000
_cell.angle_alpha   90.00
_cell.angle_beta   90.00
_cell.angle_gamma   90.00
#
_symmetry.space_group_name_H-M   'P 1'
#
loop_
_entity.id
_entity.type
_entity.pdbx_description
1 polymer ?
#
loop_
_entity_poly.entity_id
_entity_poly.type
_entity_poly.pdbx_seq_one_letter_code
_entity_poly.pdbx_strand_id
1 'polypeptide(L)'
;MSKEIVLKIQELYENWIKDDMTSLDSANIFANLLEYVEETKKDICGKCIPCRDGIPQIENIFRNFEIEKVTKNDLVKLENYVENLRSSKCSVGIDFGKNMEVVLRNNFNDFYRKVR
;
A
#
# COMPACT_ATOMS: atom_id res chain seq x y z
N MET A 1 -12.85 2.96 14.13
CA MET A 1 -11.76 3.90 13.84
C MET A 1 -11.10 3.61 12.49
N SER A 2 -11.79 2.96 11.54
CA SER A 2 -11.16 2.39 10.34
C SER A 2 -11.45 3.10 9.02
N LYS A 3 -12.58 3.82 8.93
CA LYS A 3 -12.87 4.68 7.77
C LYS A 3 -11.95 5.89 7.67
N GLU A 4 -11.45 6.38 8.80
CA GLU A 4 -10.58 7.57 8.87
C GLU A 4 -9.24 7.34 8.18
N ILE A 5 -8.63 6.17 8.35
CA ILE A 5 -7.33 5.84 7.72
C ILE A 5 -7.46 5.68 6.22
N VAL A 6 -8.55 5.06 5.73
CA VAL A 6 -8.84 4.98 4.30
C VAL A 6 -8.93 6.38 3.69
N LEU A 7 -9.68 7.29 4.33
CA LEU A 7 -9.81 8.67 3.89
C LEU A 7 -8.46 9.40 3.91
N LYS A 8 -7.65 9.23 4.96
CA LYS A 8 -6.32 9.84 5.06
C LYS A 8 -5.38 9.43 3.93
N ILE A 9 -5.40 8.17 3.51
CA ILE A 9 -4.58 7.69 2.38
C ILE A 9 -5.12 8.19 1.04
N GLN A 10 -6.44 8.32 0.89
CA GLN A 10 -7.02 8.95 -0.30
C GLN A 10 -6.65 10.45 -0.38
N GLU A 11 -6.73 11.16 0.73
CA GLU A 11 -6.27 12.56 0.84
C GLU A 11 -4.79 12.70 0.50
N LEU A 12 -3.95 11.75 0.92
CA LEU A 12 -2.54 11.71 0.52
C LEU A 12 -2.38 11.68 -1.01
N TYR A 13 -3.13 10.81 -1.70
CA TYR A 13 -3.11 10.73 -3.16
C TYR A 13 -3.62 12.02 -3.82
N GLU A 14 -4.71 12.59 -3.31
CA GLU A 14 -5.25 13.87 -3.81
C GLU A 14 -4.29 15.05 -3.60
N ASN A 15 -3.60 15.07 -2.46
CA ASN A 15 -2.58 16.08 -2.16
C ASN A 15 -1.33 15.85 -3.01
N TRP A 16 -0.93 14.61 -3.25
CA TRP A 16 0.18 14.28 -4.15
C TRP A 16 -0.03 14.81 -5.58
N ILE A 17 -1.28 14.80 -6.08
CA ILE A 17 -1.62 15.41 -7.38
C ILE A 17 -1.35 16.92 -7.37
N LYS A 18 -1.43 17.58 -6.20
CA LYS A 18 -1.22 19.03 -6.02
C LYS A 18 0.23 19.37 -5.64
N ASP A 19 0.92 18.49 -4.92
CA ASP A 19 2.26 18.64 -4.34
C ASP A 19 2.98 17.27 -4.22
N ASP A 20 4.09 17.11 -4.95
CA ASP A 20 4.82 15.85 -5.06
C ASP A 20 5.55 15.43 -3.78
N MET A 21 5.65 16.30 -2.77
CA MET A 21 6.37 16.07 -1.52
C MET A 21 5.49 15.51 -0.38
N THR A 22 4.20 15.26 -0.62
CA THR A 22 3.25 14.84 0.43
C THR A 22 3.54 13.41 0.93
N SER A 23 3.81 13.20 2.23
CA SER A 23 4.13 11.86 2.79
C SER A 23 3.26 11.49 4.00
N LEU A 24 3.19 10.19 4.33
CA LEU A 24 2.63 9.75 5.61
C LEU A 24 3.60 10.02 6.77
N ASP A 25 3.04 10.18 7.98
CA ASP A 25 3.82 10.22 9.21
C ASP A 25 4.44 8.84 9.53
N SER A 26 5.73 8.85 9.87
CA SER A 26 6.56 7.64 10.02
C SER A 26 6.21 6.81 11.25
N ALA A 27 5.62 7.40 12.30
CA ALA A 27 5.45 6.75 13.60
C ALA A 27 4.64 5.45 13.53
N ASN A 28 3.60 5.39 12.69
CA ASN A 28 2.66 4.28 12.60
C ASN A 28 2.41 3.81 11.15
N ILE A 29 3.38 4.01 10.26
CA ILE A 29 3.17 3.79 8.82
C ILE A 29 2.67 2.38 8.49
N PHE A 30 3.31 1.32 9.01
CA PHE A 30 2.95 -0.06 8.67
C PHE A 30 1.63 -0.51 9.28
N ALA A 31 1.32 -0.07 10.50
CA ALA A 31 0.03 -0.32 11.13
C ALA A 31 -1.12 0.33 10.34
N ASN A 32 -0.94 1.58 9.92
CA ASN A 32 -1.92 2.29 9.07
C ASN A 32 -2.11 1.60 7.72
N LEU A 33 -1.02 1.09 7.12
CA LEU A 33 -1.09 0.37 5.84
C LEU A 33 -1.80 -0.98 5.96
N LEU A 34 -1.60 -1.70 7.07
CA LEU A 34 -2.33 -2.94 7.34
C LEU A 34 -3.83 -2.67 7.53
N GLU A 35 -4.19 -1.64 8.29
CA GLU A 35 -5.58 -1.24 8.46
C GLU A 35 -6.22 -0.82 7.13
N TYR A 36 -5.49 -0.06 6.30
CA TYR A 36 -5.94 0.28 4.94
C TYR A 36 -6.22 -0.95 4.08
N VAL A 37 -5.33 -1.94 4.13
CA VAL A 37 -5.49 -3.21 3.41
C VAL A 37 -6.72 -3.96 3.92
N GLU A 38 -6.88 -4.08 5.25
CA GLU A 38 -8.00 -4.79 5.86
C GLU A 38 -9.35 -4.17 5.52
N GLU A 39 -9.45 -2.84 5.52
CA GLU A 39 -10.66 -2.13 5.10
C GLU A 39 -10.93 -2.29 3.60
N THR A 40 -9.92 -2.06 2.76
CA THR A 40 -10.11 -2.13 1.30
C THR A 40 -10.42 -3.56 0.83
N LYS A 41 -9.93 -4.58 1.54
CA LYS A 41 -10.26 -5.99 1.26
C LYS A 41 -11.75 -6.30 1.35
N LYS A 42 -12.52 -5.56 2.14
CA LYS A 42 -13.98 -5.72 2.24
C LYS A 42 -14.68 -5.41 0.91
N ASP A 43 -14.07 -4.55 0.09
CA ASP A 43 -14.58 -4.13 -1.21
C ASP A 43 -14.00 -4.96 -2.38
N ILE A 44 -13.09 -5.90 -2.11
CA ILE A 44 -12.49 -6.76 -3.14
C ILE A 44 -13.42 -7.93 -3.46
N CYS A 45 -13.91 -7.98 -4.71
CA CYS A 45 -14.78 -9.05 -5.18
C CYS A 45 -14.07 -10.36 -5.61
N GLY A 46 -12.74 -10.38 -5.67
CA GLY A 46 -11.95 -11.57 -6.05
C GLY A 46 -11.95 -11.95 -7.54
N LYS A 47 -12.54 -11.16 -8.45
CA LYS A 47 -12.69 -11.50 -9.88
C LYS A 47 -11.43 -11.34 -10.74
N CYS A 48 -10.43 -10.57 -10.30
CA CYS A 48 -9.20 -10.34 -11.07
C CYS A 48 -7.99 -10.78 -10.26
N ILE A 49 -7.05 -11.46 -10.94
CA ILE A 49 -5.84 -12.03 -10.36
C ILE A 49 -5.01 -10.98 -9.60
N PRO A 50 -4.79 -9.75 -10.13
CA PRO A 50 -4.01 -8.74 -9.42
C PRO A 50 -4.57 -8.42 -8.02
N CYS A 51 -5.88 -8.21 -7.87
CA CYS A 51 -6.47 -7.96 -6.55
C CYS A 51 -6.55 -9.23 -5.69
N ARG A 52 -7.05 -10.34 -6.28
CA ARG A 52 -7.33 -11.58 -5.54
C ARG A 52 -6.06 -12.15 -4.91
N ASP A 53 -4.97 -12.16 -5.67
CA ASP A 53 -3.73 -12.81 -5.27
C ASP A 53 -2.68 -11.78 -4.84
N GLY A 54 -2.61 -10.60 -5.47
CA GLY A 54 -1.59 -9.59 -5.17
C GLY A 54 -1.80 -8.86 -3.84
N ILE A 55 -3.04 -8.47 -3.49
CA ILE A 55 -3.31 -7.73 -2.24
C ILE A 55 -2.97 -8.55 -0.98
N PRO A 56 -3.27 -9.86 -0.91
CA PRO A 56 -2.78 -10.72 0.17
C PRO A 56 -1.25 -10.80 0.28
N GLN A 57 -0.52 -10.75 -0.85
CA GLN A 57 0.94 -10.74 -0.83
C GLN A 57 1.49 -9.41 -0.30
N ILE A 58 0.87 -8.30 -0.69
CA ILE A 58 1.18 -6.96 -0.15
C ILE A 58 0.97 -6.93 1.37
N GLU A 59 -0.16 -7.46 1.85
CA GLU A 59 -0.46 -7.58 3.27
C GLU A 59 0.63 -8.36 4.02
N ASN A 60 1.05 -9.51 3.48
CA ASN A 60 2.08 -10.34 4.09
C ASN A 60 3.42 -9.60 4.19
N ILE A 61 3.78 -8.82 3.17
CA ILE A 61 4.99 -7.99 3.20
C ILE A 61 4.87 -6.90 4.28
N PHE A 62 3.73 -6.23 4.39
CA PHE A 62 3.49 -5.25 5.46
C PHE A 62 3.57 -5.86 6.87
N ARG A 63 3.03 -7.07 7.07
CA ARG A 63 3.21 -7.79 8.35
C ARG A 63 4.67 -8.11 8.63
N ASN A 64 5.46 -8.44 7.60
CA ASN A 64 6.90 -8.65 7.76
C ASN A 64 7.66 -7.37 8.15
N PHE A 65 7.18 -6.19 7.75
CA PHE A 65 7.75 -4.90 8.17
C PHE A 65 7.57 -4.64 9.67
N GLU A 66 6.45 -5.06 10.27
CA GLU A 66 6.22 -4.91 11.70
C GLU A 66 7.17 -5.74 12.55
N ILE A 67 7.54 -6.94 12.06
CA ILE A 67 8.44 -7.86 12.76
C ILE A 67 9.91 -7.76 12.31
N GLU A 68 10.25 -6.74 11.51
CA GLU A 68 11.60 -6.46 10.99
C GLU A 68 12.27 -7.63 10.24
N LYS A 69 11.48 -8.41 9.48
CA LYS A 69 11.97 -9.55 8.67
C LYS A 69 12.02 -9.28 7.17
N VAL A 70 11.97 -8.01 6.75
CA VAL A 70 11.92 -7.63 5.34
C VAL A 70 13.31 -7.56 4.72
N THR A 71 13.45 -8.14 3.54
CA THR A 71 14.66 -8.06 2.72
C THR A 71 14.49 -7.08 1.56
N LYS A 72 15.59 -6.71 0.89
CA LYS A 72 15.53 -5.88 -0.35
C LYS A 72 14.68 -6.53 -1.43
N ASN A 73 14.68 -7.86 -1.50
CA ASN A 73 13.87 -8.59 -2.48
C ASN A 73 12.36 -8.46 -2.20
N ASP A 74 11.97 -8.30 -0.93
CA ASP A 74 10.57 -8.09 -0.57
C ASP A 74 10.08 -6.69 -0.96
N LEU A 75 10.96 -5.67 -0.91
CA LEU A 75 10.66 -4.35 -1.50
C LEU A 75 10.42 -4.43 -3.00
N VAL A 76 11.28 -5.12 -3.74
CA VAL A 76 11.11 -5.30 -5.20
C VAL A 76 9.81 -6.04 -5.51
N LYS A 77 9.48 -7.08 -4.73
CA LYS A 77 8.20 -7.79 -4.88
C LYS A 77 7.02 -6.87 -4.58
N LEU A 78 7.10 -6.06 -3.52
CA LEU A 78 6.05 -5.11 -3.16
C LEU A 78 5.78 -4.12 -4.28
N GLU A 79 6.82 -3.51 -4.84
CA GLU A 79 6.73 -2.60 -6.00
C GLU A 79 6.06 -3.31 -7.19
N ASN A 80 6.50 -4.52 -7.52
CA ASN A 80 5.90 -5.31 -8.61
C ASN A 80 4.42 -5.63 -8.36
N TYR A 81 4.04 -5.99 -7.13
CA TYR A 81 2.63 -6.26 -6.81
C TYR A 81 1.78 -5.00 -6.95
N VAL A 82 2.29 -3.86 -6.47
CA VAL A 82 1.62 -2.56 -6.57
C VAL A 82 1.45 -2.15 -8.03
N GLU A 83 2.50 -2.27 -8.86
CA GLU A 83 2.41 -1.96 -10.29
C GLU A 83 1.40 -2.86 -11.02
N ASN A 84 1.39 -4.15 -10.72
CA ASN A 84 0.47 -5.11 -11.32
C ASN A 84 -1.01 -4.81 -11.06
N LEU A 85 -1.34 -4.07 -10.00
CA LEU A 85 -2.71 -3.66 -9.70
C LEU A 85 -3.28 -2.70 -10.74
N ARG A 86 -2.45 -2.06 -11.58
CA ARG A 86 -2.91 -1.30 -12.76
C ARG A 86 -3.69 -2.15 -13.75
N SER A 87 -3.48 -3.47 -13.75
CA SER A 87 -4.20 -4.43 -14.59
C SER A 87 -5.53 -4.92 -13.98
N SER A 88 -5.98 -4.31 -12.87
CA SER A 88 -7.24 -4.68 -12.22
C SER A 88 -8.46 -4.34 -13.09
N LYS A 89 -9.52 -5.14 -12.97
CA LYS A 89 -10.72 -4.99 -13.80
C LYS A 89 -11.63 -3.82 -13.41
N CYS A 90 -11.50 -3.28 -12.20
CA CYS A 90 -12.35 -2.21 -11.68
C CYS A 90 -11.55 -1.20 -10.85
N SER A 91 -12.20 -0.08 -10.54
CA SER A 91 -11.60 1.04 -9.81
C SER A 91 -11.02 0.63 -8.45
N VAL A 92 -11.69 -0.24 -7.68
CA VAL A 92 -11.21 -0.68 -6.36
C VAL A 92 -9.74 -1.14 -6.38
N GLY A 93 -9.38 -1.98 -7.36
CA GLY A 93 -8.00 -2.46 -7.50
C GLY A 93 -7.04 -1.41 -8.04
N ILE A 94 -7.50 -0.62 -9.02
CA ILE A 94 -6.69 0.44 -9.64
C ILE A 94 -6.36 1.53 -8.61
N ASP A 95 -7.34 1.94 -7.82
CA ASP A 95 -7.22 2.97 -6.80
C ASP A 95 -6.34 2.50 -5.64
N PHE A 96 -6.46 1.23 -5.23
CA PHE A 96 -5.52 0.63 -4.27
C PHE A 96 -4.08 0.74 -4.78
N GLY A 97 -3.83 0.33 -6.03
CA GLY A 97 -2.50 0.39 -6.64
C GLY A 97 -1.94 1.82 -6.65
N LYS A 98 -2.72 2.78 -7.16
CA LYS A 98 -2.33 4.20 -7.21
C LYS A 98 -2.00 4.79 -5.83
N ASN A 99 -2.83 4.51 -4.84
CA ASN A 99 -2.58 4.98 -3.48
C ASN A 99 -1.28 4.39 -2.92
N MET A 100 -1.03 3.10 -3.15
CA MET A 100 0.20 2.45 -2.70
C MET A 100 1.44 2.97 -3.43
N GLU A 101 1.36 3.32 -4.71
CA GLU A 101 2.48 3.95 -5.43
C GLU A 101 2.92 5.26 -4.77
N VAL A 102 1.95 6.10 -4.36
CA VAL A 102 2.25 7.36 -3.65
C VAL A 102 2.92 7.08 -2.31
N VAL A 103 2.39 6.13 -1.55
CA VAL A 103 2.99 5.70 -0.27
C VAL A 103 4.44 5.24 -0.48
N LEU A 104 4.68 4.33 -1.43
CA LEU A 104 6.02 3.78 -1.65
C LEU A 104 7.01 4.86 -2.10
N ARG A 105 6.58 5.76 -2.98
CA ARG A 105 7.43 6.84 -3.48
C ARG A 105 7.79 7.83 -2.37
N ASN A 106 6.80 8.26 -1.59
CA ASN A 106 6.97 9.40 -0.68
C ASN A 106 7.44 8.99 0.72
N ASN A 107 7.35 7.71 1.05
CA ASN A 107 7.87 7.13 2.28
C ASN A 107 9.03 6.15 2.05
N PHE A 108 9.68 6.18 0.89
CA PHE A 108 10.76 5.24 0.52
C PHE A 108 11.82 5.05 1.61
N ASN A 109 12.23 6.15 2.27
CA ASN A 109 13.22 6.09 3.34
C ASN A 109 12.74 5.29 4.56
N ASP A 110 11.46 5.38 4.92
CA ASP A 110 10.88 4.62 6.04
C ASP A 110 10.86 3.12 5.72
N PHE A 111 10.50 2.78 4.48
CA PHE A 111 10.55 1.41 3.98
C PHE A 111 11.98 0.86 3.95
N TYR A 112 12.92 1.59 3.35
CA TYR A 112 14.30 1.14 3.19
C TYR A 112 15.04 1.00 4.53
N ARG A 113 14.79 1.86 5.51
CA ARG A 113 15.40 1.78 6.85
C ARG A 113 15.07 0.48 7.60
N LYS A 114 13.93 -0.15 7.28
CA LYS A 114 13.47 -1.39 7.93
C LYS A 114 13.98 -2.66 7.25
N VAL A 115 14.68 -2.54 6.11
CA VAL A 115 15.22 -3.68 5.38
C VAL A 115 16.51 -4.19 6.00
N ARG A 116 16.65 -5.52 6.09
CA ARG A 116 17.87 -6.21 6.54
C ARG A 116 18.54 -7.03 5.44
#